data_AF-A0AA97CK92-F1
#
_entry.id   AF-A0AA97CK92-F1
#
_cell.length_a   1.000
_cell.length_b   1.000
_cell.length_c   1.000
_cell.angle_alpha   90.00
_cell.angle_beta   90.00
_cell.angle_gamma   90.00
#
_symmetry.space_group_name_H-M   'P 1'
#
loop_
_entity.id
_entity.type
_entity.pdbx_description
1 polymer ?
#
loop_
_entity_poly.entity_id
_entity_poly.type
_entity_poly.pdbx_seq_one_letter_code
_entity_poly.pdbx_strand_id
1 'polypeptide(L)' 'MAFTITYLLFFAFLLLVLAYWSFSALLPKSPPTSLSCLFARTIIGAVLVIAALYVIIVVTSISI' A
#
# COMPACT_ATOMS: atom_id res chain seq x y z
N MET A 1 11.73 0.72 21.26
CA MET A 1 11.85 2.02 20.57
C MET A 1 12.30 1.89 19.12
N ALA A 2 13.49 1.35 18.82
CA ALA A 2 13.97 1.24 17.44
C ALA A 2 13.02 0.44 16.52
N PHE A 3 12.54 -0.72 16.96
CA PHE A 3 11.60 -1.56 16.20
C PHE A 3 10.30 -0.82 15.83
N THR A 4 9.69 -0.11 16.78
CA THR A 4 8.45 0.64 16.57
C THR A 4 8.64 1.76 15.54
N ILE A 5 9.78 2.46 15.59
CA ILE A 5 10.14 3.51 14.63
C ILE A 5 10.31 2.91 13.23
N THR A 6 10.94 1.75 13.10
CA THR A 6 11.08 1.04 11.81
C THR A 6 9.73 0.68 11.20
N TYR A 7 8.78 0.16 12.01
CA TYR A 7 7.43 -0.15 11.53
C TYR A 7 6.64 1.09 11.10
N LEU A 8 6.78 2.21 11.82
CA LEU A 8 6.15 3.48 11.43
C LEU A 8 6.70 4.04 10.12
N LEU A 9 8.02 3.98 9.90
CA LEU A 9 8.64 4.38 8.64
C LEU A 9 8.20 3.48 7.49
N PHE A 10 8.12 2.17 7.73
CA PHE A 10 7.62 1.21 6.74
C PHE A 10 6.14 1.44 6.41
N PHE A 11 5.31 1.75 7.40
CA PHE A 11 3.90 2.11 7.21
C PHE A 11 3.75 3.39 6.36
N ALA A 12 4.54 4.43 6.65
CA ALA A 12 4.55 5.66 5.87
C ALA A 12 4.98 5.41 4.41
N PHE A 13 5.96 4.55 4.19
CA PHE A 13 6.38 4.12 2.85
C PHE A 13 5.25 3.39 2.11
N LEU A 14 4.56 2.45 2.75
CA LEU A 14 3.42 1.74 2.17
C LEU A 14 2.28 2.69 1.77
N LEU A 15 1.96 3.67 2.61
CA LEU A 15 0.97 4.70 2.30
C LEU A 15 1.36 5.55 1.10
N LEU A 16 2.64 5.91 0.99
CA LEU A 16 3.15 6.71 -0.13
C LEU A 16 3.10 5.94 -1.45
N VAL A 17 3.45 4.65 -1.42
CA VAL A 17 3.30 3.75 -2.57
C VAL A 17 1.82 3.59 -2.94
N LEU A 18 0.94 3.37 -1.96
CA LEU A 18 -0.51 3.24 -2.19
C LEU A 18 -1.11 4.52 -2.78
N ALA A 19 -0.70 5.69 -2.28
CA ALA A 19 -1.11 6.98 -2.79
C ALA A 19 -0.63 7.18 -4.24
N TYR A 20 0.66 6.98 -4.51
CA TYR A 20 1.23 7.05 -5.86
C TYR A 20 0.45 6.15 -6.83
N TRP A 21 0.16 4.94 -6.38
CA TRP A 21 -0.50 3.94 -7.17
C TRP A 21 -1.98 4.27 -7.46
N SER A 22 -2.67 4.86 -6.48
CA SER A 22 -4.03 5.39 -6.61
C SER A 22 -4.08 6.61 -7.55
N PHE A 23 -3.13 7.54 -7.43
CA PHE A 23 -3.01 8.69 -8.33
C PHE A 23 -2.68 8.28 -9.77
N SER A 24 -1.85 7.26 -9.94
CA SER A 24 -1.58 6.65 -11.25
C SER A 24 -2.85 6.04 -11.87
N ALA A 25 -3.90 5.74 -11.09
CA ALA A 25 -5.15 5.17 -11.58
C ALA A 25 -6.12 6.26 -12.02
N LEU A 26 -6.11 7.38 -11.29
CA LEU A 26 -6.92 8.56 -11.56
C LEU A 26 -6.44 9.37 -12.78
N LEU A 27 -5.13 9.35 -13.05
CA LEU A 27 -4.52 10.02 -14.20
C LEU A 27 -3.92 8.97 -15.15
N PRO A 28 -4.75 8.25 -15.92
CA PRO A 28 -4.25 7.26 -16.86
C PRO A 28 -3.41 7.97 -17.94
N LYS A 29 -2.10 7.75 -17.89
CA LYS A 29 -1.14 8.26 -18.88
C LYS A 29 -1.13 7.45 -20.19
N SER A 30 -1.96 6.42 -20.34
CA SER A 30 -1.85 5.43 -21.42
C SER A 30 -3.21 5.04 -22.04
N PRO A 31 -3.23 4.48 -23.27
CA PRO A 31 -4.44 4.06 -24.00
C PRO A 31 -5.26 3.04 -23.21
N PRO A 32 -6.51 2.70 -23.62
CA PRO A 32 -7.45 1.89 -22.82
C PRO A 32 -6.75 0.64 -22.27
N THR A 33 -6.57 0.64 -20.94
CA THR A 33 -5.93 -0.45 -20.22
C THR A 33 -6.73 -1.72 -20.42
N SER A 34 -6.08 -2.78 -20.89
CA SER A 34 -6.70 -4.10 -21.00
C SER A 34 -7.24 -4.56 -19.63
N LEU A 35 -8.29 -5.37 -19.62
CA LEU A 35 -8.84 -5.95 -18.38
C LEU A 35 -7.77 -6.68 -17.55
N SER A 36 -6.79 -7.30 -18.21
CA SER A 36 -5.64 -7.94 -17.55
C SER A 36 -4.76 -6.94 -16.80
N CYS A 37 -4.55 -5.74 -17.33
CA CYS A 37 -3.82 -4.67 -16.67
C CYS A 37 -4.60 -4.17 -15.44
N LEU A 38 -5.90 -3.96 -15.56
CA LEU A 38 -6.78 -3.58 -14.44
C LEU A 38 -6.78 -4.63 -13.32
N PHE A 39 -6.77 -5.92 -13.66
CA PHE A 39 -6.76 -7.01 -12.67
C PHE A 39 -5.43 -7.13 -11.93
N ALA A 40 -4.31 -7.11 -12.67
CA ALA A 40 -2.97 -7.06 -12.06
C ALA A 40 -2.84 -5.83 -11.16
N ARG A 41 -3.43 -4.72 -11.61
CA ARG A 41 -3.50 -3.50 -10.85
C ARG A 41 -4.26 -3.76 -9.54
N THR A 42 -5.55 -4.10 -9.55
CA THR A 42 -6.32 -4.32 -8.30
C THR A 42 -5.67 -5.28 -7.30
N ILE A 43 -4.99 -6.34 -7.76
CA ILE A 43 -4.23 -7.24 -6.86
C ILE A 43 -3.11 -6.50 -6.12
N ILE A 44 -2.30 -5.70 -6.82
CA ILE A 44 -1.19 -4.95 -6.20
C ILE A 44 -1.73 -3.98 -5.14
N GLY A 45 -2.83 -3.27 -5.44
CA GLY A 45 -3.50 -2.40 -4.48
C GLY A 45 -4.00 -3.15 -3.24
N ALA A 46 -4.63 -4.31 -3.44
CA ALA A 46 -5.12 -5.14 -2.34
C ALA A 46 -3.99 -5.65 -1.42
N VAL A 47 -2.87 -6.10 -2.01
CA VAL A 47 -1.69 -6.54 -1.25
C VAL A 47 -1.11 -5.40 -0.40
N LEU A 48 -1.05 -4.18 -0.94
CA LEU A 48 -0.60 -3.00 -0.19
C LEU A 48 -1.51 -2.68 1.01
N VAL A 49 -2.84 -2.80 0.84
CA VAL A 49 -3.80 -2.60 1.93
C VAL A 49 -3.64 -3.67 3.02
N ILE A 50 -3.51 -4.94 2.63
CA ILE A 50 -3.28 -6.04 3.57
C ILE A 50 -1.97 -5.82 4.34
N ALA A 51 -0.90 -5.42 3.66
CA ALA A 51 0.38 -5.12 4.29
C ALA A 51 0.27 -3.95 5.29
N ALA A 52 -0.46 -2.89 4.95
CA ALA A 52 -0.70 -1.76 5.85
C ALA A 52 -1.49 -2.17 7.10
N LEU A 53 -2.55 -2.97 6.95
CA LEU A 53 -3.33 -3.52 8.06
C LEU A 53 -2.49 -4.42 8.96
N TYR A 54 -1.64 -5.27 8.37
CA TYR A 54 -0.73 -6.13 9.12
C TYR A 54 0.23 -5.31 10.00
N VAL A 55 0.82 -4.24 9.45
CA VAL A 55 1.72 -3.36 10.19
C VAL A 55 0.99 -2.68 11.36
N ILE A 56 -0.27 -2.24 11.16
CA ILE A 56 -1.09 -1.68 12.25
C ILE A 56 -1.26 -2.71 13.37
N ILE A 57 -1.65 -3.95 13.04
CA ILE A 57 -1.85 -5.02 14.03
C ILE A 57 -0.56 -5.28 14.83
N VAL A 58 0.58 -5.36 14.15
CA VAL A 58 1.89 -5.58 14.79
C VAL A 58 2.28 -4.41 15.70
N VAL A 59 2.06 -3.17 15.27
CA VAL A 59 2.38 -1.99 16.10
C VAL A 59 1.45 -1.93 17.32
N THR A 60 0.16 -2.20 17.14
CA THR A 60 -0.82 -2.23 18.23
C THR A 60 -0.50 -3.34 19.24
N SER A 61 -0.11 -4.54 18.79
CA SER A 61 0.24 -5.65 19.69
C SER A 61 1.53 -5.43 20.48
N ILE A 62 2.47 -4.64 19.95
CA ILE A 62 3.69 -4.24 20.67
C ILE A 62 3.40 -3.12 21.69
N SER A 63 2.31 -2.38 21.51
CA SER A 63 1.97 -1.20 22.33
C SER A 63 1.04 -1.51 23.52
N ILE A 64 0.45 -2.70 23.55
CA ILE A 64 -0.41 -3.24 24.63
C ILE A 64 0.44 -4.07 25.58
#